data_AF-A0A3D0XEX1-F1
#
_entry.id   AF-A0A3D0XEX1-F1
#
_cell.length_a   1.000
_cell.length_b   1.000
_cell.length_c   1.000
_cell.angle_alpha   90.00
_cell.angle_beta   90.00
_cell.angle_gamma   90.00
#
_symmetry.space_group_name_H-M   'P 1'
#
loop_
_entity.id
_entity.type
_entity.pdbx_description
1 polymer ?
#
loop_
_entity_poly.entity_id
_entity_poly.type
_entity_poly.pdbx_seq_one_letter_code
_entity_poly.pdbx_strand_id
1 'polypeptide(L)'
;MRIFFILISLIAMDAWLTKAMLAQSSAAKGVGPAIQMVPAIKVLPGVSSQPKVVEERSTLPGRSVVPAGAESTLATPATLTTPTNAPAAKPSRSVLLSQAFLKQSFDRRPSVILETLRGFDTGKDSPGDASANAETESEQKDETQMLKDAIGQELRILSRQVTLGQWEAVRGFFWSMEAESVQAAWRHLVQQLSTRPGFRPGQPVPPNRQRAEDHDLGPDDFFGLIDSMPGDMESDDWTKMGVLLRKMLTQGYDPEPILDTLQRGTRRVGGDDPEGRRSAARLLFHSGLETRMLSFIPSQEQAIQEGDAEALNFRAVAFLAKHGQSPDDQHLQAAWSASQAVLDLEQVDEP
;
A
#
# COMPACT_ATOMS: atom_id res chain seq x y z
N MET A 1 -18.02 58.34 -0.35
CA MET A 1 -18.59 57.97 0.96
C MET A 1 -18.41 56.45 1.22
N ARG A 2 -17.17 55.95 1.15
CA ARG A 2 -16.83 54.52 1.31
C ARG A 2 -15.49 54.32 2.05
N ILE A 3 -15.07 55.30 2.86
CA ILE A 3 -13.80 55.27 3.61
C ILE A 3 -14.05 55.37 5.14
N PHE A 4 -15.29 55.51 5.60
CA PHE A 4 -15.61 55.69 7.02
C PHE A 4 -16.04 54.43 7.78
N PHE A 5 -16.08 53.25 7.14
CA PHE A 5 -16.53 52.00 7.78
C PHE A 5 -15.41 51.03 8.19
N ILE A 6 -14.15 51.33 7.87
CA ILE A 6 -13.01 50.46 8.21
C ILE A 6 -12.36 50.86 9.55
N LEU A 7 -12.72 52.02 10.13
CA LEU A 7 -12.06 52.54 11.33
C LEU A 7 -12.74 52.18 12.68
N ILE A 8 -13.85 51.44 12.70
CA ILE A 8 -14.58 51.10 13.94
C ILE A 8 -14.34 49.65 14.40
N SER A 9 -13.83 48.76 13.55
CA SER A 9 -13.56 47.37 13.97
C SER A 9 -12.16 47.13 14.56
N LEU A 10 -11.26 48.13 14.54
CA LEU A 10 -9.88 47.99 15.02
C LEU A 10 -9.67 48.43 16.48
N ILE A 11 -10.73 48.79 17.21
CA ILE A 11 -10.65 49.28 18.60
C ILE A 11 -11.26 48.26 19.60
N ALA A 12 -11.84 47.16 19.13
CA ALA A 12 -12.48 46.16 20.00
C ALA A 12 -11.64 44.91 20.32
N MET A 13 -10.41 44.78 19.78
CA MET A 13 -9.57 43.58 19.96
C MET A 13 -8.41 43.73 20.95
N ASP A 14 -8.26 44.88 21.64
CA ASP A 14 -7.15 45.12 22.58
C ASP A 14 -7.52 45.03 24.07
N ALA A 15 -8.75 44.61 24.40
CA ALA A 15 -9.23 44.55 25.79
C ALA A 15 -9.28 43.13 26.41
N TRP A 16 -8.85 42.08 25.69
CA TRP A 16 -8.87 40.70 26.19
C TRP A 16 -7.50 40.06 26.42
N LEU A 17 -6.40 40.76 26.08
CA LEU A 17 -5.03 40.27 26.24
C LEU A 17 -4.33 40.71 27.54
N THR A 18 -5.00 41.40 28.45
CA THR A 18 -4.38 41.96 29.68
C THR A 18 -4.94 41.41 31.00
N LYS A 19 -5.73 40.32 30.98
CA LYS A 19 -6.31 39.73 32.21
C LYS A 19 -5.91 38.29 32.57
N ALA A 20 -4.96 37.67 31.85
CA ALA A 20 -4.50 36.31 32.14
C ALA A 20 -3.02 36.19 32.58
N MET A 21 -2.31 37.30 32.80
CA MET A 21 -0.88 37.29 33.16
C MET A 21 -0.56 37.79 34.59
N LEU A 22 -1.47 37.65 35.54
CA LEU A 22 -1.19 38.01 36.94
C LEU A 22 -1.86 37.10 37.98
N ALA A 23 -1.49 35.82 37.96
CA ALA A 23 -1.67 34.83 39.04
C ALA A 23 -0.87 33.59 38.61
N GLN A 24 0.20 33.10 39.23
CA GLN A 24 0.74 33.22 40.58
C GLN A 24 2.25 32.97 40.49
N SER A 25 3.02 33.72 41.28
CA SER A 25 4.35 33.34 41.73
C SER A 25 4.38 33.55 43.24
N SER A 26 4.59 32.48 44.03
CA SER A 26 5.53 32.45 45.16
C SER A 26 5.26 31.31 46.14
N ALA A 27 6.39 30.73 46.59
CA ALA A 27 6.68 30.17 47.90
C ALA A 27 6.49 28.66 48.18
N ALA A 28 7.66 28.06 48.43
CA ALA A 28 7.93 26.75 48.97
C ALA A 28 7.47 26.53 50.43
N LYS A 29 7.17 25.27 50.78
CA LYS A 29 7.73 24.54 51.93
C LYS A 29 7.16 23.13 51.98
N GLY A 30 8.04 22.15 52.19
CA GLY A 30 7.67 20.74 52.33
C GLY A 30 6.90 20.44 53.61
N VAL A 31 6.22 19.29 53.59
CA VAL A 31 5.99 18.31 54.66
C VAL A 31 5.15 17.19 54.01
N GLY A 32 5.71 15.99 53.90
CA GLY A 32 4.92 14.78 53.64
C GLY A 32 4.12 14.40 54.89
N PRO A 33 3.00 13.67 54.74
CA PRO A 33 3.08 12.27 55.16
C PRO A 33 2.30 11.27 54.31
N ALA A 34 2.83 10.05 54.32
CA ALA A 34 2.18 8.74 54.24
C ALA A 34 1.05 8.50 53.23
N ILE A 35 1.40 7.90 52.08
CA ILE A 35 0.45 7.09 51.32
C ILE A 35 0.77 5.61 51.57
N GLN A 36 -0.29 4.93 52.00
CA GLN A 36 -0.42 3.56 52.44
C GLN A 36 -0.03 2.57 51.32
N MET A 37 0.92 1.67 51.60
CA MET A 37 1.26 0.57 50.69
C MET A 37 0.13 -0.47 50.69
N VAL A 38 -0.44 -0.73 49.51
CA VAL A 38 -1.35 -1.87 49.29
C VAL A 38 -0.49 -3.09 48.88
N PRO A 39 -0.70 -4.28 49.47
CA PRO A 39 0.22 -5.40 49.31
C PRO A 39 0.17 -6.04 47.92
N ALA A 40 1.34 -6.48 47.46
CA ALA A 40 1.56 -7.22 46.23
C ALA A 40 0.83 -8.57 46.26
N ILE A 41 -0.03 -8.81 45.26
CA ILE A 41 -0.63 -10.11 45.01
C ILE A 41 0.39 -10.98 44.27
N LYS A 42 0.67 -12.13 44.88
CA LYS A 42 1.62 -13.15 44.44
C LYS A 42 1.02 -13.93 43.27
N VAL A 43 1.58 -13.80 42.07
CA VAL A 43 1.19 -14.63 40.91
C VAL A 43 2.20 -15.77 40.76
N LEU A 44 1.69 -17.01 40.86
CA LEU A 44 2.36 -18.24 40.43
C LEU A 44 1.43 -18.97 39.43
N PRO A 45 1.99 -19.82 38.54
CA PRO A 45 1.54 -19.94 37.16
C PRO A 45 0.46 -21.01 36.96
N GLY A 46 -0.50 -20.73 36.08
CA GLY A 46 -1.61 -21.63 35.76
C GLY A 46 -1.92 -21.67 34.26
N VAL A 47 -1.49 -22.77 33.65
CA VAL A 47 -2.15 -23.59 32.61
C VAL A 47 -3.05 -22.92 31.57
N SER A 48 -2.62 -23.09 30.31
CA SER A 48 -3.32 -22.91 29.04
C SER A 48 -4.67 -23.65 28.94
N SER A 49 -5.72 -22.95 28.49
CA SER A 49 -6.91 -23.57 27.91
C SER A 49 -7.60 -22.62 26.90
N GLN A 50 -7.64 -23.04 25.63
CA GLN A 50 -8.41 -22.43 24.55
C GLN A 50 -9.91 -22.81 24.66
N PRO A 51 -10.86 -21.97 24.21
CA PRO A 51 -12.25 -22.37 24.07
C PRO A 51 -12.54 -23.06 22.73
N LYS A 52 -13.27 -24.17 22.84
CA LYS A 52 -13.74 -25.08 21.77
C LYS A 52 -15.13 -24.63 21.29
N VAL A 53 -15.29 -24.47 19.98
CA VAL A 53 -16.58 -24.22 19.32
C VAL A 53 -17.45 -25.49 19.41
N VAL A 54 -18.70 -25.33 19.85
CA VAL A 54 -19.73 -26.38 19.92
C VAL A 54 -20.76 -26.11 18.83
N GLU A 55 -20.90 -27.07 17.92
CA GLU A 55 -22.02 -27.19 16.98
C GLU A 55 -23.31 -27.55 17.71
N GLU A 56 -24.41 -26.89 17.36
CA GLU A 56 -25.76 -27.28 17.79
C GLU A 56 -26.56 -27.73 16.56
N ARG A 57 -26.85 -29.04 16.48
CA ARG A 57 -27.78 -29.67 15.54
C ARG A 57 -29.14 -29.81 16.21
N SER A 58 -30.22 -29.46 15.50
CA SER A 58 -31.59 -29.77 15.88
C SER A 58 -32.24 -30.71 14.84
N THR A 59 -32.32 -31.99 15.21
CA THR A 59 -33.42 -33.00 15.11
C THR A 59 -34.68 -32.69 14.26
N LEU A 60 -35.41 -33.58 13.54
CA LEU A 60 -35.67 -35.06 13.47
C LEU A 60 -36.67 -35.29 12.25
N PRO A 61 -37.32 -36.45 11.99
CA PRO A 61 -36.84 -37.77 11.57
C PRO A 61 -37.58 -38.42 10.36
N GLY A 62 -36.97 -39.44 9.73
CA GLY A 62 -37.66 -40.73 9.49
C GLY A 62 -38.13 -41.15 8.08
N ARG A 63 -37.47 -42.23 7.59
CA ARG A 63 -38.03 -43.44 6.93
C ARG A 63 -37.99 -43.58 5.39
N SER A 64 -36.91 -44.25 4.95
CA SER A 64 -36.79 -45.39 4.01
C SER A 64 -37.95 -45.75 3.06
N VAL A 65 -37.65 -45.94 1.77
CA VAL A 65 -37.83 -47.20 0.97
C VAL A 65 -37.24 -47.01 -0.45
N VAL A 66 -36.51 -48.03 -0.96
CA VAL A 66 -36.14 -48.25 -2.38
C VAL A 66 -36.87 -49.54 -2.82
N PRO A 67 -37.48 -49.63 -4.03
CA PRO A 67 -36.83 -50.38 -5.12
C PRO A 67 -37.14 -49.94 -6.59
N ALA A 68 -36.12 -50.15 -7.43
CA ALA A 68 -36.08 -50.71 -8.81
C ALA A 68 -37.13 -50.39 -9.91
N GLY A 69 -36.62 -49.91 -11.06
CA GLY A 69 -36.88 -50.53 -12.39
C GLY A 69 -37.42 -49.66 -13.54
N ALA A 70 -36.60 -49.51 -14.60
CA ALA A 70 -36.90 -49.20 -16.03
C ALA A 70 -37.48 -47.80 -16.39
N GLU A 71 -37.08 -47.06 -17.43
CA GLU A 71 -36.24 -47.26 -18.64
C GLU A 71 -35.92 -45.87 -19.29
N SER A 72 -34.77 -45.76 -19.99
CA SER A 72 -34.42 -44.92 -21.16
C SER A 72 -35.07 -43.52 -21.38
N THR A 73 -34.38 -42.42 -21.73
CA THR A 73 -33.32 -42.27 -22.76
C THR A 73 -32.79 -40.81 -22.79
N LEU A 74 -31.56 -40.64 -23.31
CA LEU A 74 -30.91 -39.41 -23.84
C LEU A 74 -30.41 -38.37 -22.81
N ALA A 75 -29.18 -37.87 -22.82
CA ALA A 75 -27.96 -38.17 -23.57
C ALA A 75 -26.79 -37.47 -22.84
N THR A 76 -25.72 -38.19 -22.58
CA THR A 76 -24.39 -37.65 -22.20
C THR A 76 -23.69 -37.11 -23.45
N PRO A 77 -22.89 -36.03 -23.39
CA PRO A 77 -21.70 -35.92 -24.21
C PRO A 77 -20.46 -36.30 -23.41
N ALA A 78 -19.66 -37.13 -24.07
CA ALA A 78 -18.54 -37.89 -23.60
C ALA A 78 -17.36 -37.07 -23.06
N THR A 79 -16.67 -37.69 -22.10
CA THR A 79 -15.24 -37.51 -21.83
C THR A 79 -14.40 -37.96 -23.02
N LEU A 80 -13.18 -37.40 -23.11
CA LEU A 80 -12.03 -37.67 -24.00
C LEU A 80 -11.89 -36.57 -25.07
N THR A 81 -10.84 -35.73 -25.01
CA THR A 81 -9.52 -36.17 -25.45
C THR A 81 -8.39 -35.21 -24.99
N THR A 82 -7.30 -35.85 -24.58
CA THR A 82 -5.86 -35.54 -24.69
C THR A 82 -5.34 -34.11 -24.93
N PRO A 83 -4.14 -33.79 -24.38
CA PRO A 83 -3.47 -32.52 -24.58
C PRO A 83 -3.12 -32.36 -26.06
N THR A 84 -3.69 -31.34 -26.69
CA THR A 84 -3.23 -30.92 -28.02
C THR A 84 -1.83 -30.38 -27.86
N ASN A 85 -0.87 -31.24 -28.21
CA ASN A 85 0.51 -30.90 -28.51
C ASN A 85 0.48 -30.00 -29.76
N ALA A 86 0.20 -28.71 -29.55
CA ALA A 86 0.49 -27.68 -30.53
C ALA A 86 2.02 -27.56 -30.62
N PRO A 87 2.61 -27.43 -31.83
CA PRO A 87 4.04 -27.19 -31.94
C PRO A 87 4.39 -25.95 -31.11
N ALA A 88 5.41 -26.06 -30.25
CA ALA A 88 5.84 -24.99 -29.37
C ALA A 88 6.07 -23.71 -30.18
N ALA A 89 5.09 -22.80 -30.14
CA ALA A 89 5.25 -21.47 -30.70
C ALA A 89 6.40 -20.79 -29.95
N LYS A 90 7.32 -20.17 -30.70
CA LYS A 90 8.46 -19.44 -30.13
C LYS A 90 7.96 -18.54 -29.00
N PRO A 91 8.62 -18.52 -27.82
CA PRO A 91 8.18 -17.64 -26.74
C PRO A 91 8.30 -16.19 -27.23
N SER A 92 7.21 -15.44 -27.18
CA SER A 92 7.20 -14.03 -27.54
C SER A 92 8.17 -13.25 -26.64
N ARG A 93 8.71 -12.13 -27.14
CA ARG A 93 9.56 -11.23 -26.35
C ARG A 93 8.90 -10.86 -25.02
N SER A 94 7.60 -10.60 -25.01
CA SER A 94 6.84 -10.24 -23.79
C SER A 94 6.83 -11.34 -22.75
N VAL A 95 6.69 -12.60 -23.15
CA VAL A 95 6.76 -13.76 -22.25
C VAL A 95 8.16 -13.96 -21.70
N LEU A 96 9.20 -13.80 -22.53
CA LEU A 96 10.59 -13.89 -22.06
C LEU A 96 10.94 -12.74 -21.12
N LEU A 97 10.47 -11.53 -21.41
CA LEU A 97 10.69 -10.34 -20.59
C LEU A 97 10.02 -10.48 -19.22
N SER A 98 8.74 -10.89 -19.18
CA SER A 98 8.03 -11.06 -17.91
C SER A 98 8.68 -12.14 -17.03
N GLN A 99 9.10 -13.28 -17.61
CA GLN A 99 9.82 -14.33 -16.88
C GLN A 99 11.19 -13.87 -16.37
N ALA A 100 11.93 -13.11 -17.18
CA ALA A 100 13.23 -12.57 -16.79
C ALA A 100 13.07 -11.49 -15.70
N PHE A 101 12.06 -10.63 -15.82
CA PHE A 101 11.74 -9.58 -14.85
C PHE A 101 11.41 -10.14 -13.47
N LEU A 102 10.61 -11.21 -13.40
CA LEU A 102 10.27 -11.85 -12.12
C LEU A 102 11.48 -12.48 -11.40
N LYS A 103 12.55 -12.78 -12.14
CA LYS A 103 13.82 -13.28 -11.58
C LYS A 103 14.78 -12.15 -11.22
N GLN A 104 14.55 -10.95 -11.74
CA GLN A 104 15.41 -9.80 -11.50
C GLN A 104 15.31 -9.37 -10.03
N SER A 105 16.44 -8.93 -9.48
CA SER A 105 16.48 -8.31 -8.16
C SER A 105 16.67 -6.80 -8.32
N PHE A 106 15.91 -6.04 -7.52
CA PHE A 106 16.05 -4.59 -7.43
C PHE A 106 16.59 -4.24 -6.05
N ASP A 107 17.69 -3.49 -6.02
CA ASP A 107 18.35 -3.13 -4.79
C ASP A 107 18.63 -1.63 -4.71
N ARG A 108 18.06 -1.02 -3.68
CA ARG A 108 18.21 0.38 -3.36
C ARG A 108 18.84 0.61 -1.98
N ARG A 109 19.71 -0.29 -1.54
CA ARG A 109 20.53 -0.09 -0.33
C ARG A 109 21.51 1.06 -0.53
N PRO A 110 21.80 1.86 0.53
CA PRO A 110 22.79 2.93 0.47
C PRO A 110 24.15 2.47 -0.08
N SER A 111 24.62 1.28 0.30
CA SER A 111 25.90 0.75 -0.22
C SER A 111 25.89 0.58 -1.74
N VAL A 112 24.80 0.03 -2.29
CA VAL A 112 24.64 -0.26 -3.72
C VAL A 112 24.47 1.03 -4.52
N ILE A 113 23.73 2.01 -3.99
CA ILE A 113 23.63 3.34 -4.58
C ILE A 113 25.03 3.96 -4.74
N LEU A 114 25.83 3.94 -3.69
CA LEU A 114 27.19 4.50 -3.70
C LEU A 114 28.15 3.74 -4.62
N GLU A 115 28.02 2.42 -4.74
CA GLU A 115 28.78 1.62 -5.70
C GLU A 115 28.40 1.97 -7.14
N THR A 116 27.11 2.05 -7.41
CA THR A 116 26.56 2.37 -8.74
C THR A 116 26.93 3.80 -9.17
N LEU A 117 26.89 4.77 -8.25
CA LEU A 117 27.31 6.16 -8.51
C LEU A 117 28.80 6.27 -8.82
N ARG A 118 29.64 5.41 -8.20
CA ARG A 118 31.08 5.34 -8.47
C ARG A 118 31.42 4.61 -9.78
N GLY A 119 30.42 4.06 -10.47
CA GLY A 119 30.63 3.27 -11.69
C GLY A 119 31.21 1.87 -11.42
N PHE A 120 31.18 1.39 -10.17
CA PHE A 120 31.48 0.00 -9.87
C PHE A 120 30.24 -0.83 -10.17
N ASP A 121 30.15 -1.38 -11.39
CA ASP A 121 29.14 -2.38 -11.69
C ASP A 121 29.54 -3.68 -10.97
N THR A 122 28.91 -3.98 -9.83
CA THR A 122 29.12 -5.24 -9.15
C THR A 122 28.46 -6.33 -9.98
N GLY A 123 29.20 -6.90 -10.93
CA GLY A 123 28.76 -7.99 -11.81
C GLY A 123 28.47 -9.30 -11.06
N LYS A 124 27.59 -9.26 -10.05
CA LYS A 124 27.23 -10.38 -9.19
C LYS A 124 25.91 -11.06 -9.56
N ASP A 125 25.40 -10.76 -10.75
CA ASP A 125 24.25 -11.44 -11.35
C ASP A 125 24.68 -12.15 -12.65
N SER A 126 25.39 -13.27 -12.50
CA SER A 126 25.50 -14.28 -13.56
C SER A 126 24.37 -15.30 -13.39
N PRO A 127 23.50 -15.50 -14.39
CA PRO A 127 22.70 -16.72 -14.47
C PRO A 127 23.66 -17.89 -14.75
N GLY A 128 23.69 -18.84 -13.83
CA GLY A 128 24.42 -20.10 -13.98
C GLY A 128 23.81 -21.02 -15.04
N ASP A 129 24.71 -21.88 -15.53
CA ASP A 129 24.51 -23.12 -16.30
C ASP A 129 24.16 -23.02 -17.78
N ALA A 130 25.22 -22.85 -18.59
CA ALA A 130 25.28 -23.36 -19.96
C ALA A 130 25.74 -24.83 -19.93
N SER A 131 24.81 -25.78 -20.10
CA SER A 131 25.15 -27.16 -20.48
C SER A 131 24.95 -27.32 -21.98
N ALA A 132 26.04 -27.67 -22.66
CA ALA A 132 26.08 -28.00 -24.07
C ALA A 132 25.38 -29.35 -24.34
N ASN A 133 24.62 -29.43 -25.44
CA ASN A 133 24.77 -30.50 -26.43
C ASN A 133 23.96 -30.25 -27.72
N ALA A 134 24.70 -30.39 -28.83
CA ALA A 134 24.38 -30.96 -30.15
C ALA A 134 23.16 -30.48 -30.98
N GLU A 135 23.41 -29.46 -31.80
CA GLU A 135 23.37 -29.49 -33.27
C GLU A 135 22.29 -30.33 -33.99
N THR A 136 21.08 -29.76 -34.12
CA THR A 136 20.41 -29.50 -35.42
C THR A 136 19.45 -28.29 -35.31
N GLU A 137 19.76 -27.35 -34.40
CA GLU A 137 18.89 -26.27 -33.89
C GLU A 137 19.56 -24.86 -33.97
N SER A 138 20.64 -24.73 -34.75
CA SER A 138 21.63 -23.66 -34.61
C SER A 138 21.10 -22.23 -34.83
N GLU A 139 20.28 -21.96 -35.84
CA GLU A 139 19.85 -20.58 -36.11
C GLU A 139 18.76 -20.05 -35.15
N GLN A 140 17.87 -20.93 -34.67
CA GLN A 140 16.76 -20.53 -33.79
C GLN A 140 17.18 -20.40 -32.33
N LYS A 141 18.17 -21.20 -31.92
CA LYS A 141 18.81 -21.09 -30.60
C LYS A 141 19.60 -19.78 -30.50
N ASP A 142 20.26 -19.37 -31.57
CA ASP A 142 21.00 -18.11 -31.64
C ASP A 142 20.07 -16.89 -31.54
N GLU A 143 18.96 -16.83 -32.31
CA GLU A 143 17.98 -15.73 -32.23
C GLU A 143 17.36 -15.60 -30.83
N THR A 144 16.95 -16.72 -30.24
CA THR A 144 16.35 -16.74 -28.90
C THR A 144 17.37 -16.37 -27.82
N GLN A 145 18.63 -16.77 -27.97
CA GLN A 145 19.69 -16.41 -27.04
C GLN A 145 20.03 -14.92 -27.14
N MET A 146 20.14 -14.37 -28.36
CA MET A 146 20.34 -12.94 -28.57
C MET A 146 19.21 -12.10 -27.95
N LEU A 147 17.96 -12.55 -28.07
CA LEU A 147 16.81 -11.90 -27.42
C LEU A 147 16.92 -11.94 -25.89
N LYS A 148 17.31 -13.08 -25.30
CA LYS A 148 17.54 -13.20 -23.86
C LYS A 148 18.68 -12.29 -23.38
N ASP A 149 19.75 -12.20 -24.15
CA ASP A 149 20.89 -11.34 -23.82
C ASP A 149 20.51 -9.86 -23.91
N ALA A 150 19.74 -9.47 -24.92
CA ALA A 150 19.20 -8.11 -25.05
C ALA A 150 18.26 -7.76 -23.89
N ILE A 151 17.31 -8.64 -23.56
CA ILE A 151 16.43 -8.49 -22.38
C ILE A 151 17.25 -8.40 -21.10
N GLY A 152 18.30 -9.22 -20.96
CA GLY A 152 19.20 -9.18 -19.81
C GLY A 152 19.90 -7.82 -19.68
N GLN A 153 20.34 -7.23 -20.79
CA GLN A 153 20.92 -5.88 -20.80
C GLN A 153 19.88 -4.80 -20.44
N GLU A 154 18.67 -4.88 -21.01
CA GLU A 154 17.57 -3.97 -20.67
C GLU A 154 17.24 -4.02 -19.18
N LEU A 155 17.15 -5.22 -18.59
CA LEU A 155 16.87 -5.39 -17.16
C LEU A 155 18.01 -4.91 -16.25
N ARG A 156 19.28 -5.04 -16.68
CA ARG A 156 20.41 -4.43 -15.94
C ARG A 156 20.33 -2.91 -15.96
N ILE A 157 20.01 -2.32 -17.11
CA ILE A 157 19.79 -0.87 -17.24
C ILE A 157 18.65 -0.43 -16.31
N LEU A 158 17.54 -1.17 -16.31
CA LEU A 158 16.41 -0.90 -15.44
C LEU A 158 16.79 -1.00 -13.96
N SER A 159 17.48 -2.07 -13.54
CA SER A 159 17.95 -2.21 -12.16
C SER A 159 18.81 -1.05 -11.73
N ARG A 160 19.74 -0.61 -12.58
CA ARG A 160 20.55 0.59 -12.34
C ARG A 160 19.69 1.86 -12.20
N GLN A 161 18.68 2.04 -13.06
CA GLN A 161 17.77 3.18 -12.99
C GLN A 161 16.96 3.19 -11.69
N VAL A 162 16.46 2.02 -11.25
CA VAL A 162 15.76 1.86 -9.96
C VAL A 162 16.69 2.15 -8.78
N THR A 163 17.93 1.63 -8.80
CA THR A 163 18.93 1.91 -7.76
C THR A 163 19.24 3.41 -7.68
N LEU A 164 19.38 4.10 -8.81
CA LEU A 164 19.73 5.52 -8.87
C LEU A 164 18.54 6.48 -8.75
N GLY A 165 17.31 5.98 -8.73
CA GLY A 165 16.09 6.81 -8.59
C GLY A 165 15.71 7.56 -9.85
N GLN A 166 16.03 6.99 -11.02
CA GLN A 166 15.71 7.57 -12.31
C GLN A 166 14.28 7.17 -12.73
N TRP A 167 13.29 7.59 -11.94
CA TRP A 167 11.90 7.12 -12.05
C TRP A 167 11.21 7.47 -13.36
N GLU A 168 11.59 8.57 -14.00
CA GLU A 168 11.11 8.89 -15.36
C GLU A 168 11.54 7.83 -16.39
N ALA A 169 12.76 7.29 -16.27
CA ALA A 169 13.23 6.23 -17.15
C ALA A 169 12.56 4.88 -16.81
N VAL A 170 12.37 4.58 -15.52
CA VAL A 170 11.63 3.40 -15.05
C VAL A 170 10.18 3.42 -15.56
N ARG A 171 9.51 4.56 -15.49
CA ARG A 171 8.19 4.78 -16.08
C ARG A 171 8.21 4.52 -17.59
N GLY A 172 9.18 5.09 -18.30
CA GLY A 172 9.34 4.87 -19.75
C GLY A 172 9.47 3.40 -20.10
N PHE A 173 10.18 2.61 -19.29
CA PHE A 173 10.26 1.16 -19.43
C PHE A 173 8.89 0.50 -19.27
N PHE A 174 8.16 0.76 -18.19
CA PHE A 174 6.84 0.17 -17.99
C PHE A 174 5.84 0.57 -19.08
N TRP A 175 5.90 1.80 -19.59
CA TRP A 175 5.07 2.23 -20.73
C TRP A 175 5.42 1.54 -22.05
N SER A 176 6.63 1.02 -22.20
CA SER A 176 7.03 0.25 -23.38
C SER A 176 6.64 -1.23 -23.30
N MET A 177 6.19 -1.71 -22.14
CA MET A 177 5.76 -3.09 -21.94
C MET A 177 4.33 -3.32 -22.44
N GLU A 178 4.01 -4.59 -22.73
CA GLU A 178 2.67 -5.02 -23.10
C GLU A 178 1.71 -4.99 -21.89
N ALA A 179 0.49 -4.49 -22.11
CA ALA A 179 -0.48 -4.17 -21.07
C ALA A 179 -0.89 -5.35 -20.18
N GLU A 180 -0.85 -6.59 -20.68
CA GLU A 180 -1.28 -7.77 -19.93
C GLU A 180 -0.34 -8.10 -18.74
N SER A 181 0.96 -7.82 -18.88
CA SER A 181 1.98 -8.22 -17.90
C SER A 181 2.52 -7.08 -17.04
N VAL A 182 2.23 -5.84 -17.42
CA VAL A 182 2.88 -4.66 -16.87
C VAL A 182 2.50 -4.39 -15.42
N GLN A 183 1.22 -4.58 -15.07
CA GLN A 183 0.73 -4.41 -13.70
C GLN A 183 1.35 -5.43 -12.75
N ALA A 184 1.46 -6.69 -13.19
CA ALA A 184 2.12 -7.74 -12.43
C ALA A 184 3.61 -7.44 -12.22
N ALA A 185 4.30 -6.94 -13.24
CA ALA A 185 5.70 -6.53 -13.14
C ALA A 185 5.89 -5.34 -12.18
N TRP A 186 5.05 -4.32 -12.26
CA TRP A 186 5.09 -3.18 -11.33
C TRP A 186 4.82 -3.61 -9.88
N ARG A 187 3.80 -4.45 -9.65
CA ARG A 187 3.50 -5.01 -8.33
C ARG A 187 4.68 -5.81 -7.76
N HIS A 188 5.38 -6.57 -8.60
CA HIS A 188 6.58 -7.31 -8.20
C HIS A 188 7.71 -6.35 -7.77
N LEU A 189 7.94 -5.27 -8.52
CA LEU A 189 8.92 -4.24 -8.15
C LEU A 189 8.59 -3.61 -6.79
N VAL A 190 7.34 -3.16 -6.59
CA VAL A 190 6.88 -2.57 -5.32
C VAL A 190 7.07 -3.57 -4.17
N GLN A 191 6.72 -4.84 -4.38
CA GLN A 191 6.87 -5.88 -3.37
C GLN A 191 8.34 -6.11 -2.99
N GLN A 192 9.26 -6.14 -3.97
CA GLN A 192 10.68 -6.30 -3.70
C GLN A 192 11.23 -5.11 -2.91
N LEU A 193 10.93 -3.88 -3.33
CA LEU A 193 11.38 -2.66 -2.64
C LEU A 193 10.76 -2.50 -1.23
N SER A 194 9.58 -3.08 -1.02
CA SER A 194 8.94 -3.10 0.31
C SER A 194 9.58 -4.13 1.25
N THR A 195 10.16 -5.19 0.70
CA THR A 195 10.79 -6.29 1.46
C THR A 195 12.26 -5.97 1.73
N ARG A 196 12.89 -6.62 2.72
CA ARG A 196 14.34 -6.48 2.90
C ARG A 196 15.08 -7.13 1.73
N PRO A 197 16.16 -6.54 1.20
CA PRO A 197 16.92 -7.12 0.10
C PRO A 197 17.43 -8.52 0.44
N GLY A 198 17.22 -9.47 -0.47
CA GLY A 198 17.63 -10.87 -0.30
C GLY A 198 16.76 -11.69 0.66
N PHE A 199 15.62 -11.14 1.11
CA PHE A 199 14.64 -11.85 1.93
C PHE A 199 13.32 -12.03 1.20
N ARG A 200 12.62 -13.11 1.53
CA ARG A 200 11.24 -13.34 1.08
C ARG A 200 10.26 -12.71 2.07
N PRO A 201 9.08 -12.26 1.60
CA PRO A 201 8.02 -11.78 2.49
C PRO A 201 7.68 -12.83 3.56
N GLY A 202 7.53 -12.40 4.82
CA GLY A 202 7.16 -13.27 5.94
C GLY A 202 8.28 -14.18 6.48
N GLN A 203 9.47 -14.18 5.88
CA GLN A 203 10.59 -14.96 6.39
C GLN A 203 11.23 -14.26 7.62
N PRO A 204 11.41 -14.96 8.76
CA PRO A 204 12.09 -14.37 9.91
C PRO A 204 13.55 -14.06 9.57
N VAL A 205 13.99 -12.86 9.93
CA VAL A 205 15.37 -12.41 9.70
C VAL A 205 16.31 -13.17 10.65
N PRO A 206 17.29 -13.93 10.15
CA PRO A 206 18.26 -14.63 10.99
C PRO A 206 19.06 -13.64 11.87
N PRO A 207 19.50 -14.03 13.07
CA PRO A 207 20.22 -13.15 14.00
C PRO A 207 21.44 -12.46 13.38
N ASN A 208 22.19 -13.18 12.52
CA ASN A 208 23.38 -12.65 11.86
C ASN A 208 23.09 -11.59 10.77
N ARG A 209 21.84 -11.41 10.37
CA ARG A 209 21.42 -10.44 9.34
C ARG A 209 20.43 -9.40 9.86
N GLN A 210 20.26 -9.29 11.18
CA GLN A 210 19.41 -8.25 11.78
C GLN A 210 19.89 -6.83 11.43
N ARG A 211 21.21 -6.66 11.26
CA ARG A 211 21.87 -5.41 10.87
C ARG A 211 22.11 -5.28 9.36
N ALA A 212 21.54 -6.17 8.55
CA ALA A 212 21.59 -5.99 7.10
C ALA A 212 20.88 -4.68 6.74
N GLU A 213 21.45 -3.96 5.79
CA GLU A 213 20.88 -2.72 5.28
C GLU A 213 19.52 -2.98 4.61
N ASP A 214 18.56 -2.10 4.88
CA ASP A 214 17.27 -2.07 4.19
C ASP A 214 17.36 -1.20 2.94
N HIS A 215 16.39 -1.34 2.02
CA HIS A 215 16.22 -0.37 0.95
C HIS A 215 15.94 1.01 1.54
N ASP A 216 16.60 2.04 0.98
CA ASP A 216 16.37 3.43 1.33
C ASP A 216 15.53 4.08 0.22
N LEU A 217 14.29 4.42 0.56
CA LEU A 217 13.31 5.00 -0.35
C LEU A 217 12.94 6.37 0.20
N GLY A 218 13.31 7.43 -0.52
CA GLY A 218 12.93 8.79 -0.19
C GLY A 218 11.55 9.18 -0.75
N PRO A 219 11.06 10.38 -0.44
CA PRO A 219 9.79 10.90 -0.98
C PRO A 219 9.76 10.90 -2.51
N ASP A 220 10.84 11.32 -3.15
CA ASP A 220 10.94 11.33 -4.62
C ASP A 220 10.84 9.92 -5.20
N ASP A 221 11.38 8.92 -4.50
CA ASP A 221 11.30 7.52 -4.90
C ASP A 221 9.91 6.95 -4.79
N PHE A 222 9.24 7.30 -3.70
CA PHE A 222 7.88 6.90 -3.44
C PHE A 222 6.91 7.44 -4.50
N PHE A 223 6.96 8.74 -4.80
CA PHE A 223 6.12 9.34 -5.83
C PHE A 223 6.50 8.87 -7.24
N GLY A 224 7.80 8.72 -7.51
CA GLY A 224 8.29 8.16 -8.77
C GLY A 224 7.78 6.74 -9.02
N LEU A 225 7.70 5.91 -7.98
CA LEU A 225 7.16 4.55 -8.06
C LEU A 225 5.66 4.55 -8.37
N ILE A 226 4.87 5.39 -7.68
CA ILE A 226 3.43 5.56 -7.96
C ILE A 226 3.19 6.03 -9.39
N ASP A 227 3.94 7.03 -9.84
CA ASP A 227 3.81 7.65 -11.16
C ASP A 227 4.34 6.77 -12.31
N SER A 228 5.09 5.71 -11.97
CA SER A 228 5.59 4.73 -12.93
C SER A 228 4.58 3.64 -13.29
N MET A 229 3.52 3.45 -12.49
CA MET A 229 2.46 2.47 -12.75
C MET A 229 1.65 2.87 -13.99
N PRO A 230 1.63 2.04 -15.05
CA PRO A 230 0.76 2.27 -16.19
C PRO A 230 -0.64 1.71 -15.89
N GLY A 231 -1.66 2.50 -16.24
CA GLY A 231 -3.06 2.16 -16.01
C GLY A 231 -3.57 2.52 -14.62
N ASP A 232 -4.74 1.98 -14.28
CA ASP A 232 -5.42 2.26 -13.03
C ASP A 232 -4.87 1.40 -11.89
N MET A 233 -4.93 1.93 -10.66
CA MET A 233 -4.54 1.19 -9.47
C MET A 233 -5.77 0.62 -8.78
N GLU A 234 -5.69 -0.66 -8.43
CA GLU A 234 -6.71 -1.34 -7.63
C GLU A 234 -6.55 -1.02 -6.14
N SER A 235 -7.57 -1.34 -5.33
CA SER A 235 -7.56 -1.15 -3.87
C SER A 235 -6.34 -1.79 -3.19
N ASP A 236 -5.95 -2.98 -3.63
CA ASP A 236 -4.77 -3.70 -3.13
C ASP A 236 -3.47 -2.94 -3.44
N ASP A 237 -3.39 -2.23 -4.57
CA ASP A 237 -2.22 -1.44 -4.94
C ASP A 237 -2.09 -0.22 -4.03
N TRP A 238 -3.20 0.47 -3.76
CA TRP A 238 -3.24 1.59 -2.80
C TRP A 238 -2.86 1.15 -1.39
N THR A 239 -3.32 -0.03 -0.97
CA THR A 239 -2.94 -0.63 0.31
C THR A 239 -1.42 -0.85 0.39
N LYS A 240 -0.80 -1.43 -0.65
CA LYS A 240 0.65 -1.66 -0.69
C LYS A 240 1.44 -0.35 -0.65
N MET A 241 1.00 0.66 -1.40
CA MET A 241 1.65 1.97 -1.40
C MET A 241 1.49 2.69 -0.05
N GLY A 242 0.33 2.61 0.59
CA GLY A 242 0.13 3.15 1.94
C GLY A 242 1.02 2.48 2.98
N VAL A 243 1.15 1.15 2.93
CA VAL A 243 2.08 0.41 3.80
C VAL A 243 3.53 0.83 3.55
N LEU A 244 3.92 1.04 2.30
CA LEU A 244 5.26 1.52 1.95
C LEU A 244 5.51 2.93 2.50
N LEU A 245 4.55 3.84 2.36
CA LEU A 245 4.61 5.18 2.95
C LEU A 245 4.74 5.11 4.47
N ARG A 246 3.93 4.28 5.14
CA ARG A 246 4.01 4.07 6.59
C ARG A 246 5.39 3.57 7.02
N LYS A 247 5.99 2.66 6.25
CA LYS A 247 7.36 2.17 6.48
C LYS A 247 8.37 3.32 6.41
N MET A 248 8.29 4.19 5.40
CA MET A 248 9.15 5.36 5.28
C MET A 248 9.00 6.31 6.48
N LEU A 249 7.77 6.60 6.90
CA LEU A 249 7.54 7.43 8.08
C LEU A 249 8.15 6.80 9.35
N THR A 250 8.05 5.47 9.48
CA THR A 250 8.66 4.73 10.60
C THR A 250 10.20 4.74 10.54
N GLN A 251 10.78 4.86 9.35
CA GLN A 251 12.23 5.03 9.14
C GLN A 251 12.72 6.45 9.46
N GLY A 252 11.82 7.40 9.73
CA GLY A 252 12.16 8.75 10.19
C GLY A 252 11.95 9.85 9.15
N TYR A 253 11.33 9.55 8.00
CA TYR A 253 10.96 10.58 7.03
C TYR A 253 9.84 11.48 7.58
N ASP A 254 9.98 12.79 7.35
CA ASP A 254 8.99 13.80 7.75
C ASP A 254 7.73 13.70 6.86
N PRO A 255 6.51 13.61 7.43
CA PRO A 255 5.28 13.63 6.64
C PRO A 255 4.99 14.96 5.95
N GLU A 256 5.47 16.11 6.44
CA GLU A 256 5.06 17.42 5.89
C GLU A 256 5.49 17.64 4.43
N PRO A 257 6.75 17.33 3.99
CA PRO A 257 7.12 17.40 2.58
C PRO A 257 6.29 16.48 1.65
N ILE A 258 5.80 15.36 2.19
CA ILE A 258 4.94 14.42 1.47
C ILE A 258 3.57 15.06 1.28
N LEU A 259 3.01 15.67 2.34
CA LEU A 259 1.75 16.41 2.28
C LEU A 259 1.84 17.61 1.32
N ASP A 260 2.94 18.38 1.33
CA ASP A 260 3.16 19.48 0.38
C ASP A 260 3.19 19.00 -1.07
N THR A 261 3.75 17.81 -1.31
CA THR A 261 3.79 17.21 -2.65
C THR A 261 2.41 16.71 -3.06
N LEU A 262 1.63 16.12 -2.15
CA LEU A 262 0.23 15.78 -2.39
C LEU A 262 -0.63 17.03 -2.66
N GLN A 263 -0.39 18.14 -1.95
CA GLN A 263 -1.12 19.39 -2.22
C GLN A 263 -0.80 19.96 -3.60
N ARG A 264 0.49 20.00 -3.98
CA ARG A 264 0.90 20.42 -5.33
C ARG A 264 0.42 19.46 -6.43
N GLY A 265 0.29 18.19 -6.09
CA GLY A 265 -0.02 17.13 -7.03
C GLY A 265 1.19 16.59 -7.75
N THR A 266 1.05 15.33 -8.14
CA THR A 266 1.97 14.58 -9.00
C THR A 266 1.20 14.16 -10.26
N ARG A 267 1.73 13.23 -11.05
CA ARG A 267 1.01 12.78 -12.25
C ARG A 267 -0.23 11.96 -11.91
N ARG A 268 -0.29 11.34 -10.72
CA ARG A 268 -1.39 10.43 -10.34
C ARG A 268 -2.04 10.74 -8.99
N VAL A 269 -1.33 11.38 -8.06
CA VAL A 269 -1.84 11.65 -6.72
C VAL A 269 -1.78 13.13 -6.39
N GLY A 270 -2.81 13.63 -5.71
CA GLY A 270 -2.90 14.99 -5.22
C GLY A 270 -3.33 16.03 -6.25
N GLY A 271 -3.00 17.29 -5.98
CA GLY A 271 -3.30 18.45 -6.83
C GLY A 271 -4.75 18.89 -6.76
N ASP A 272 -5.21 19.55 -7.82
CA ASP A 272 -6.58 20.05 -7.95
C ASP A 272 -7.54 19.05 -8.62
N ASP A 273 -6.99 18.02 -9.26
CA ASP A 273 -7.78 16.98 -9.93
C ASP A 273 -8.58 16.14 -8.91
N PRO A 274 -9.90 15.95 -9.09
CA PRO A 274 -10.73 15.20 -8.15
C PRO A 274 -10.23 13.77 -7.90
N GLU A 275 -9.80 13.05 -8.94
CA GLU A 275 -9.34 11.66 -8.78
C GLU A 275 -7.92 11.61 -8.19
N GLY A 276 -7.06 12.57 -8.55
CA GLY A 276 -5.76 12.76 -7.89
C GLY A 276 -5.92 13.00 -6.38
N ARG A 277 -6.83 13.91 -5.99
CA ARG A 277 -7.17 14.18 -4.59
C ARG A 277 -7.73 12.96 -3.87
N ARG A 278 -8.62 12.20 -4.51
CA ARG A 278 -9.14 10.94 -3.96
C ARG A 278 -8.03 9.91 -3.78
N SER A 279 -7.12 9.79 -4.74
CA SER A 279 -5.95 8.91 -4.67
C SER A 279 -5.00 9.31 -3.53
N ALA A 280 -4.81 10.61 -3.29
CA ALA A 280 -4.09 11.09 -2.11
C ALA A 280 -4.80 10.69 -0.79
N ALA A 281 -6.13 10.77 -0.73
CA ALA A 281 -6.90 10.33 0.43
C ALA A 281 -6.76 8.81 0.68
N ARG A 282 -6.89 7.97 -0.36
CA ARG A 282 -6.62 6.51 -0.28
C ARG A 282 -5.25 6.22 0.30
N LEU A 283 -4.23 6.95 -0.16
CA LEU A 283 -2.87 6.78 0.32
C LEU A 283 -2.71 7.15 1.81
N LEU A 284 -3.28 8.28 2.21
CA LEU A 284 -3.26 8.74 3.60
C LEU A 284 -4.02 7.80 4.53
N PHE A 285 -5.13 7.23 4.07
CA PHE A 285 -5.89 6.19 4.76
C PHE A 285 -5.01 4.96 5.06
N HIS A 286 -4.39 4.37 4.04
CA HIS A 286 -3.60 3.15 4.20
C HIS A 286 -2.25 3.37 4.90
N SER A 287 -1.77 4.61 4.98
CA SER A 287 -0.51 4.95 5.64
C SER A 287 -0.63 5.27 7.15
N GLY A 288 -1.84 5.38 7.67
CA GLY A 288 -2.07 5.77 9.08
C GLY A 288 -1.97 7.28 9.32
N LEU A 289 -2.23 8.09 8.28
CA LEU A 289 -2.27 9.55 8.35
C LEU A 289 -3.70 10.06 8.18
N GLU A 290 -4.67 9.37 8.77
CA GLU A 290 -6.10 9.56 8.55
C GLU A 290 -6.56 10.97 8.90
N THR A 291 -5.96 11.60 9.92
CA THR A 291 -6.31 12.97 10.34
C THR A 291 -5.99 14.03 9.29
N ARG A 292 -5.11 13.72 8.33
CA ARG A 292 -4.70 14.60 7.22
C ARG A 292 -5.59 14.46 5.99
N MET A 293 -6.41 13.39 5.90
CA MET A 293 -7.27 13.14 4.73
C MET A 293 -8.30 14.24 4.46
N LEU A 294 -8.79 14.91 5.49
CA LEU A 294 -9.86 15.92 5.37
C LEU A 294 -9.52 17.05 4.40
N SER A 295 -8.24 17.36 4.19
CA SER A 295 -7.78 18.37 3.23
C SER A 295 -7.89 17.92 1.77
N PHE A 296 -7.94 16.62 1.52
CA PHE A 296 -7.95 16.03 0.18
C PHE A 296 -9.33 15.57 -0.26
N ILE A 297 -10.27 15.36 0.66
CA ILE A 297 -11.64 14.91 0.34
C ILE A 297 -12.64 16.08 0.33
N PRO A 298 -13.77 15.96 -0.39
CA PRO A 298 -14.83 16.97 -0.41
C PRO A 298 -15.49 17.18 0.96
N SER A 299 -16.31 18.24 1.08
CA SER A 299 -17.17 18.44 2.25
C SER A 299 -18.21 17.32 2.34
N GLN A 300 -18.84 17.16 3.52
CA GLN A 300 -19.87 16.13 3.68
C GLN A 300 -21.07 16.40 2.76
N GLU A 301 -21.49 17.66 2.65
CA GLU A 301 -22.60 18.09 1.81
C GLU A 301 -22.31 17.82 0.33
N GLN A 302 -21.08 18.11 -0.11
CA GLN A 302 -20.62 17.82 -1.48
C GLN A 302 -20.61 16.31 -1.74
N ALA A 303 -20.05 15.52 -0.82
CA ALA A 303 -19.98 14.08 -0.97
C ALA A 303 -21.38 13.42 -1.03
N ILE A 304 -22.35 13.91 -0.25
CA ILE A 304 -23.75 13.47 -0.33
C ILE A 304 -24.34 13.84 -1.70
N GLN A 305 -24.13 15.07 -2.16
CA GLN A 305 -24.65 15.54 -3.45
C GLN A 305 -24.08 14.75 -4.63
N GLU A 306 -22.81 14.36 -4.55
CA GLU A 306 -22.10 13.61 -5.59
C GLU A 306 -22.28 12.08 -5.46
N GLY A 307 -22.91 11.60 -4.37
CA GLY A 307 -23.04 10.17 -4.09
C GLY A 307 -21.69 9.49 -3.77
N ASP A 308 -20.71 10.22 -3.25
CA ASP A 308 -19.36 9.73 -2.98
C ASP A 308 -19.29 9.04 -1.60
N ALA A 309 -19.68 7.77 -1.60
CA ALA A 309 -19.60 6.91 -0.42
C ALA A 309 -18.16 6.77 0.13
N GLU A 310 -17.15 6.78 -0.75
CA GLU A 310 -15.75 6.63 -0.35
C GLU A 310 -15.27 7.87 0.42
N ALA A 311 -15.56 9.07 -0.07
CA ALA A 311 -15.24 10.30 0.65
C ALA A 311 -15.95 10.38 2.01
N LEU A 312 -17.22 9.99 2.09
CA LEU A 312 -17.94 9.94 3.36
C LEU A 312 -17.30 8.95 4.35
N ASN A 313 -16.90 7.77 3.88
CA ASN A 313 -16.17 6.81 4.70
C ASN A 313 -14.82 7.37 5.17
N PHE A 314 -14.05 8.01 4.29
CA PHE A 314 -12.80 8.67 4.68
C PHE A 314 -13.00 9.78 5.70
N ARG A 315 -14.08 10.57 5.60
CA ARG A 315 -14.44 11.58 6.61
C ARG A 315 -14.70 10.93 7.96
N ALA A 316 -15.49 9.86 8.01
CA ALA A 316 -15.77 9.14 9.25
C ALA A 316 -14.49 8.66 9.94
N VAL A 317 -13.61 8.00 9.17
CA VAL A 317 -12.32 7.50 9.66
C VAL A 317 -11.43 8.64 10.14
N ALA A 318 -11.32 9.74 9.39
CA ALA A 318 -10.50 10.88 9.76
C ALA A 318 -10.95 11.53 11.08
N PHE A 319 -12.26 11.65 11.30
CA PHE A 319 -12.80 12.19 12.54
C PHE A 319 -12.61 11.23 13.73
N LEU A 320 -12.75 9.91 13.54
CA LEU A 320 -12.40 8.93 14.57
C LEU A 320 -10.92 9.03 14.96
N ALA A 321 -10.03 9.15 13.97
CA ALA A 321 -8.60 9.33 14.22
C ALA A 321 -8.31 10.64 14.97
N LYS A 322 -9.01 11.74 14.63
CA LYS A 322 -8.91 13.01 15.37
C LYS A 322 -9.37 12.88 16.81
N HIS A 323 -10.49 12.21 17.07
CA HIS A 323 -10.94 11.92 18.44
C HIS A 323 -9.91 11.09 19.21
N GLY A 324 -9.28 10.10 18.55
CA GLY A 324 -8.20 9.30 19.15
C GLY A 324 -6.97 10.12 19.55
N GLN A 325 -6.66 11.21 18.81
CA GLN A 325 -5.56 12.13 19.14
C GLN A 325 -5.96 13.17 20.19
N SER A 326 -7.18 13.72 20.08
CA SER A 326 -7.75 14.73 20.96
C SER A 326 -9.22 14.39 21.23
N PRO A 327 -9.53 13.81 22.40
CA PRO A 327 -10.90 13.43 22.73
C PRO A 327 -11.84 14.65 22.73
N ASP A 328 -12.72 14.70 21.74
CA ASP A 328 -13.75 15.72 21.57
C ASP A 328 -15.01 15.07 20.97
N ASP A 329 -16.13 15.13 21.70
CA ASP A 329 -17.41 14.55 21.30
C ASP A 329 -17.89 15.07 19.94
N GLN A 330 -17.48 16.29 19.55
CA GLN A 330 -17.79 16.84 18.23
C GLN A 330 -17.20 15.98 17.10
N HIS A 331 -16.02 15.40 17.31
CA HIS A 331 -15.39 14.50 16.34
C HIS A 331 -16.16 13.17 16.25
N LEU A 332 -16.64 12.62 17.37
CA LEU A 332 -17.48 11.41 17.33
C LEU A 332 -18.80 11.67 16.62
N GLN A 333 -19.44 12.81 16.90
CA GLN A 333 -20.69 13.17 16.24
C GLN A 333 -20.50 13.38 14.73
N ALA A 334 -19.40 14.03 14.32
CA ALA A 334 -19.06 14.19 12.91
C ALA A 334 -18.77 12.84 12.22
N ALA A 335 -18.05 11.93 12.90
CA ALA A 335 -17.79 10.60 12.38
C ALA A 335 -19.08 9.79 12.20
N TRP A 336 -19.94 9.79 13.23
CA TRP A 336 -21.24 9.13 13.20
C TRP A 336 -22.13 9.68 12.08
N SER A 337 -22.22 11.01 11.95
CA SER A 337 -23.00 11.65 10.89
C SER A 337 -22.51 11.27 9.49
N ALA A 338 -21.20 11.22 9.27
CA ALA A 338 -20.64 10.77 8.00
C ALA A 338 -20.96 9.29 7.72
N SER A 339 -20.90 8.40 8.73
CA SER A 339 -21.30 6.99 8.58
C SER A 339 -22.78 6.82 8.28
N GLN A 340 -23.66 7.60 8.91
CA GLN A 340 -25.10 7.61 8.59
C GLN A 340 -25.34 8.06 7.15
N ALA A 341 -24.64 9.12 6.71
CA ALA A 341 -24.76 9.62 5.34
C ALA A 341 -24.37 8.56 4.30
N VAL A 342 -23.40 7.68 4.56
CA VAL A 342 -23.08 6.54 3.68
C VAL A 342 -24.27 5.59 3.56
N LEU A 343 -24.96 5.29 4.66
CA LEU A 343 -26.11 4.37 4.68
C LEU A 343 -27.35 4.97 4.01
N ASP A 344 -27.46 6.30 4.03
CA ASP A 344 -28.55 7.04 3.38
C ASP A 344 -28.34 7.20 1.87
N LEU A 345 -27.13 6.91 1.34
CA LEU A 345 -26.92 6.79 -0.10
C LEU A 345 -27.60 5.50 -0.58
N GLU A 346 -28.71 5.63 -1.31
CA GLU A 346 -29.39 4.52 -2.00
C GLU A 346 -28.50 3.92 -3.11
N GLN A 347 -27.49 3.14 -2.72
CA GLN A 347 -26.81 2.14 -3.56
C GLN A 347 -26.56 0.90 -2.70
N VAL A 348 -27.64 0.25 -2.30
CA VAL A 348 -27.62 -1.17 -1.94
C VAL A 348 -27.83 -1.93 -3.25
N ASP A 349 -26.78 -2.07 -4.05
CA ASP A 349 -26.71 -3.22 -4.95
C ASP A 349 -26.39 -4.44 -4.07
N GLU A 350 -27.46 -5.09 -3.59
CA GLU A 350 -27.40 -6.45 -3.05
C GLU A 350 -27.15 -7.46 -4.20
N PRO A 351 -26.55 -8.63 -3.91
CA PRO A 351 -25.62 -9.38 -4.77
C PRO A 351 -26.11 -9.91 -6.13
#